data_AF-A0A1F9UBK0-F1
#
_entry.id   AF-A0A1F9UBK0-F1
#
_cell.length_a   1.000
_cell.length_b   1.000
_cell.length_c   1.000
_cell.angle_alpha   90.00
_cell.angle_beta   90.00
_cell.angle_gamma   90.00
#
_symmetry.space_group_name_H-M   'P 1'
#
loop_
_entity.id
_entity.type
_entity.pdbx_description
1 polymer ?
#
loop_
_entity_poly.entity_id
_entity_poly.type
_entity_poly.pdbx_seq_one_letter_code
_entity_poly.pdbx_strand_id
1 'polypeptide(L)'
;MVDAETGKSVLNINPTKPGDKVEVPVLRAHYDSRKEWKMDPKGFFTIKPYPDEQMIRVRYYGEDHALKLSIEGANAEEIYVTLVREKLVSTLEHAAYVGCELMKAEIAMKKNLPYVQDDPLP
;
A
#
# COMPACT_ATOMS: atom_id res chain seq x y z
N MET A 1 13.62 3.39 11.61
CA MET A 1 13.54 2.97 13.02
C MET A 1 14.58 3.76 13.80
N VAL A 2 14.24 4.23 14.99
CA VAL A 2 15.15 4.90 15.93
C VAL A 2 15.29 3.98 17.12
N ASP A 3 16.50 3.84 17.64
CA ASP A 3 16.73 3.12 18.88
C ASP A 3 16.02 3.86 20.02
N ALA A 4 15.14 3.15 20.75
CA ALA A 4 14.23 3.76 21.72
C ALA A 4 14.94 4.21 23.01
N GLU A 5 16.14 3.71 23.30
CA GLU A 5 16.91 4.05 24.49
C GLU A 5 17.88 5.21 24.25
N THR A 6 18.42 5.31 23.03
CA THR A 6 19.47 6.28 22.69
C THR A 6 18.98 7.40 21.75
N GLY A 7 17.78 7.26 21.18
CA GLY A 7 17.21 8.21 20.21
C GLY A 7 18.00 8.29 18.90
N LYS A 8 19.02 7.44 18.71
CA LYS A 8 19.86 7.44 17.52
C LYS A 8 19.21 6.64 16.40
N SER A 9 19.32 7.17 15.18
CA SER A 9 18.97 6.43 13.96
C SER A 9 19.83 5.16 13.88
N VAL A 10 19.19 3.99 13.77
CA VAL A 10 19.88 2.71 13.49
C VAL A 10 20.42 2.63 12.05
N LEU A 11 20.02 3.56 11.18
CA LEU A 11 20.59 3.65 9.84
C LEU A 11 21.92 4.38 9.91
N ASN A 12 23.00 3.68 9.55
CA ASN A 12 24.35 4.24 9.41
C ASN A 12 24.45 5.00 8.08
N ILE A 13 23.65 6.06 7.95
CA ILE A 13 23.70 6.99 6.83
C ILE A 13 24.86 7.96 7.08
N ASN A 14 25.80 8.06 6.15
CA ASN A 14 26.72 9.20 6.11
C ASN A 14 25.96 10.33 5.40
N PRO A 15 25.43 11.32 6.13
CA PRO A 15 24.76 12.44 5.49
C PRO A 15 25.82 13.16 4.63
N THR A 16 25.41 13.69 3.48
CA THR A 16 26.23 14.67 2.76
C THR A 16 26.71 15.72 3.76
N LYS A 17 28.03 15.97 3.81
CA LYS A 17 28.61 16.85 4.81
C LYS A 17 27.95 18.22 4.75
N PRO A 18 27.61 18.85 5.88
CA PRO A 18 27.11 20.22 5.88
C PRO A 18 28.15 21.14 5.21
N GLY A 19 27.83 21.70 4.05
CA GLY A 19 28.72 22.60 3.30
C GLY A 19 29.03 22.15 1.87
N ASP A 20 28.84 20.87 1.55
CA ASP A 20 28.87 20.42 0.15
C ASP A 20 27.54 20.86 -0.49
N LYS A 21 27.56 21.92 -1.29
CA LYS A 21 26.44 22.27 -2.20
C LYS A 21 26.39 21.25 -3.33
N VAL A 22 26.00 20.02 -2.99
CA VAL A 22 25.64 19.04 -4.01
C VAL A 22 24.31 19.49 -4.58
N GLU A 23 24.31 19.98 -5.82
CA GLU A 23 23.07 20.19 -6.55
C GLU A 23 22.39 18.84 -6.75
N VAL A 24 21.36 18.57 -5.96
CA VAL A 24 20.55 17.36 -6.09
C VAL A 24 19.49 17.63 -7.16
N PRO A 25 19.40 16.81 -8.22
CA PRO A 25 18.37 17.00 -9.23
C PRO A 25 16.97 16.81 -8.61
N VAL A 26 16.07 17.74 -8.89
CA VAL A 26 14.65 17.66 -8.48
C VAL A 26 13.84 17.06 -9.62
N LEU A 27 13.31 15.85 -9.42
CA LEU A 27 12.34 15.26 -10.32
C LEU A 27 10.92 15.62 -9.85
N ARG A 28 10.15 16.30 -10.71
CA ARG A 28 8.74 16.60 -10.42
C ARG A 28 7.87 15.43 -10.85
N ALA A 29 7.08 14.90 -9.92
CA ALA A 29 6.13 13.82 -10.19
C ALA A 29 5.04 14.29 -11.18
N HIS A 30 4.62 13.39 -12.05
CA HIS A 30 3.49 13.53 -12.96
C HIS A 30 2.88 12.15 -13.17
N TYR A 31 1.61 12.12 -13.59
CA TYR A 31 0.90 10.89 -13.92
C TYR A 31 -0.14 11.20 -15.01
N ASP A 32 -0.09 10.51 -16.14
CA ASP A 32 -1.11 10.54 -17.20
C ASP A 32 -1.87 9.22 -17.23
N SER A 33 -3.02 9.19 -16.54
CA SER A 33 -3.81 7.96 -16.37
C SER A 33 -4.19 7.29 -17.69
N ARG A 34 -4.41 8.04 -18.78
CA ARG A 34 -4.78 7.45 -20.08
C ARG A 34 -3.64 6.68 -20.75
N LYS A 35 -2.39 6.98 -20.40
CA LYS A 35 -1.20 6.35 -21.00
C LYS A 35 -0.55 5.34 -20.08
N GLU A 36 -0.56 5.62 -18.79
CA GLU A 36 0.21 4.89 -17.79
C GLU A 36 -0.64 3.84 -17.09
N TRP A 37 -1.95 4.06 -16.94
CA TRP A 37 -2.81 3.07 -16.29
C TRP A 37 -2.87 1.77 -17.09
N LYS A 38 -2.56 0.67 -16.42
CA LYS A 38 -2.66 -0.69 -16.94
C LYS A 38 -3.23 -1.58 -15.86
N MET A 39 -4.15 -2.45 -16.24
CA MET A 39 -4.60 -3.53 -15.37
C MET A 39 -3.46 -4.51 -15.10
N ASP A 40 -3.35 -5.00 -13.87
CA ASP A 40 -2.38 -6.03 -13.54
C ASP A 40 -2.76 -7.36 -14.21
N PRO A 41 -1.84 -8.01 -14.94
CA PRO A 41 -2.11 -9.27 -15.63
C PRO A 41 -2.66 -10.40 -14.74
N LYS A 42 -2.36 -10.39 -13.43
CA LYS A 42 -2.85 -11.43 -12.51
C LYS A 42 -4.32 -11.24 -12.12
N GLY A 43 -4.85 -10.03 -12.26
CA GLY A 43 -6.21 -9.68 -11.91
C GLY A 43 -6.27 -8.53 -10.90
N PHE A 44 -7.32 -8.50 -10.08
CA PHE A 44 -7.65 -7.33 -9.26
C PHE A 44 -8.18 -7.72 -7.86
N PHE A 45 -8.28 -6.71 -7.00
CA PHE A 45 -8.70 -6.86 -5.62
C PHE A 45 -9.91 -6.00 -5.30
N THR A 46 -10.78 -6.49 -4.42
CA THR A 46 -11.77 -5.65 -3.73
C THR A 46 -11.49 -5.69 -2.24
N ILE A 47 -11.46 -4.53 -1.60
CA ILE A 47 -11.11 -4.38 -0.18
C ILE A 47 -12.35 -3.96 0.60
N LYS A 48 -12.54 -4.53 1.80
CA LYS A 48 -13.60 -4.10 2.71
C LYS A 48 -13.15 -4.20 4.17
N PRO A 49 -13.17 -3.10 4.94
CA PRO A 49 -13.00 -3.16 6.39
C PRO A 49 -14.29 -3.62 7.09
N TYR A 50 -14.12 -4.33 8.20
CA TYR A 50 -15.17 -4.81 9.11
C TYR A 50 -14.85 -4.32 10.53
N PRO A 51 -15.27 -3.09 10.90
CA PRO A 51 -14.91 -2.47 12.18
C PRO A 51 -15.32 -3.30 13.40
N ASP A 52 -16.49 -3.93 13.37
CA ASP A 52 -17.00 -4.77 14.47
C ASP A 52 -16.14 -6.03 14.69
N GLU A 53 -15.48 -6.52 13.65
CA GLU A 53 -14.59 -7.69 13.68
C GLU A 53 -13.10 -7.29 13.81
N GLN A 54 -12.79 -5.99 13.79
CA GLN A 54 -11.42 -5.46 13.69
C GLN A 54 -10.59 -6.12 12.57
N MET A 55 -11.23 -6.38 11.43
CA MET A 55 -10.66 -7.17 10.33
C MET A 55 -10.84 -6.46 8.99
N ILE A 56 -9.87 -6.60 8.09
CA ILE A 56 -10.00 -6.21 6.69
C ILE A 56 -10.06 -7.49 5.85
N ARG A 57 -11.07 -7.59 4.97
CA ARG A 57 -11.21 -8.69 4.02
C ARG A 57 -10.91 -8.19 2.61
N VAL A 58 -10.01 -8.89 1.94
CA VAL A 58 -9.62 -8.66 0.55
C VAL A 58 -10.02 -9.84 -0.28
N ARG A 59 -10.80 -9.62 -1.34
CA ARG A 59 -11.07 -10.65 -2.35
C ARG A 59 -10.15 -10.45 -3.53
N TYR A 60 -9.54 -11.53 -3.97
CA TYR A 60 -8.70 -11.56 -5.16
C TYR A 60 -9.43 -12.28 -6.30
N TYR A 61 -9.50 -11.59 -7.44
CA TYR A 61 -10.08 -12.08 -8.68
C TYR A 61 -8.94 -12.28 -9.68
N GLY A 62 -8.87 -13.46 -10.27
CA GLY A 62 -7.81 -13.81 -11.23
C GLY A 62 -8.01 -13.14 -12.59
N GLU A 63 -7.12 -13.44 -13.52
CA GLU A 63 -7.18 -12.98 -14.93
C GLU A 63 -8.50 -13.33 -15.62
N ASP A 64 -9.14 -14.43 -15.22
CA ASP A 64 -10.45 -14.89 -15.71
C ASP A 64 -11.63 -14.19 -15.01
N HIS A 65 -11.35 -13.16 -14.20
CA HIS A 65 -12.30 -12.42 -13.39
C HIS A 65 -13.07 -13.28 -12.37
N ALA A 66 -12.64 -14.52 -12.14
CA ALA A 66 -13.24 -15.40 -11.15
C ALA A 66 -12.62 -15.15 -9.77
N LEU A 67 -13.45 -15.19 -8.73
CA LEU A 67 -13.00 -15.14 -7.34
C LEU A 67 -12.09 -16.34 -7.06
N LYS A 68 -10.84 -16.08 -6.66
CA LYS A 68 -9.86 -17.12 -6.36
C LYS A 68 -9.63 -17.29 -4.87
N LEU A 69 -9.51 -16.18 -4.15
CA LEU A 69 -9.10 -16.17 -2.75
C LEU A 69 -9.80 -15.05 -1.97
N SER A 70 -9.99 -15.28 -0.68
CA SER A 70 -10.32 -14.25 0.31
C SER A 70 -9.18 -14.22 1.32
N ILE A 71 -8.57 -13.05 1.51
CA ILE A 71 -7.48 -12.80 2.43
C ILE A 71 -8.04 -11.94 3.56
N GLU A 72 -7.76 -12.32 4.80
CA GLU A 72 -8.20 -11.59 5.99
C GLU A 72 -6.97 -11.22 6.83
N GLY A 73 -6.94 -10.00 7.34
CA GLY A 73 -5.88 -9.54 8.23
C GLY A 73 -6.32 -8.36 9.09
N ALA A 74 -5.70 -8.20 10.25
CA ALA A 74 -6.08 -7.17 11.22
C ALA A 74 -5.56 -5.77 10.85
N ASN A 75 -4.59 -5.71 9.93
CA ASN A 75 -3.98 -4.47 9.45
C ASN A 75 -3.51 -4.60 7.99
N ALA A 76 -3.18 -3.47 7.37
CA ALA A 76 -2.73 -3.38 6.00
C ALA A 76 -1.40 -4.14 5.77
N GLU A 77 -0.49 -4.10 6.74
CA GLU A 77 0.84 -4.71 6.64
C GLU A 77 0.80 -6.23 6.51
N GLU A 78 0.04 -6.90 7.39
CA GLU A 78 -0.19 -8.33 7.29
C GLU A 78 -0.72 -8.74 5.92
N ILE A 79 -1.64 -7.94 5.39
CA ILE A 79 -2.28 -8.22 4.11
C ILE A 79 -1.32 -7.98 2.94
N TYR A 80 -0.72 -6.79 2.79
CA TYR A 80 0.14 -6.55 1.62
C TYR A 80 1.39 -7.42 1.63
N VAL A 81 1.96 -7.74 2.80
CA VAL A 81 3.08 -8.69 2.90
C VAL A 81 2.64 -10.07 2.43
N THR A 82 1.42 -10.49 2.77
CA THR A 82 0.84 -11.75 2.28
C THR A 82 0.62 -11.72 0.77
N LEU A 83 0.03 -10.65 0.21
CA LEU A 83 -0.17 -10.53 -1.24
C LEU A 83 1.14 -10.62 -2.02
N VAL A 84 2.22 -10.01 -1.51
CA VAL A 84 3.56 -10.07 -2.10
C VAL A 84 4.17 -11.47 -1.96
N ARG A 85 4.12 -12.06 -0.76
CA ARG A 85 4.67 -13.40 -0.48
C ARG A 85 4.02 -14.48 -1.35
N GLU A 86 2.69 -14.43 -1.48
CA GLU A 86 1.91 -15.36 -2.30
C GLU A 86 1.91 -14.98 -3.79
N LYS A 87 2.64 -13.92 -4.18
CA LYS A 87 2.77 -13.45 -5.56
C LYS A 87 1.41 -13.21 -6.22
N LEU A 88 0.46 -12.59 -5.53
CA LEU A 88 -0.89 -12.29 -6.06
C LEU A 88 -0.93 -11.00 -6.90
N VAL A 89 0.11 -10.18 -6.83
CA VAL A 89 0.33 -8.99 -7.66
C VAL A 89 1.51 -9.23 -8.61
N SER A 90 1.54 -8.59 -9.78
CA SER A 90 2.64 -8.71 -10.74
C SER A 90 3.30 -7.39 -11.13
N THR A 91 2.61 -6.27 -10.96
CA THR A 91 3.14 -4.94 -11.29
C THR A 91 3.43 -4.12 -10.02
N LEU A 92 4.50 -3.33 -10.04
CA LEU A 92 4.86 -2.46 -8.90
C LEU A 92 3.83 -1.35 -8.69
N GLU A 93 3.25 -0.82 -9.78
CA GLU A 93 2.18 0.18 -9.72
C GLU A 93 0.94 -0.36 -9.00
N HIS A 94 0.49 -1.57 -9.35
CA HIS A 94 -0.66 -2.19 -8.68
C HIS A 94 -0.31 -2.55 -7.23
N ALA A 95 0.92 -2.99 -6.93
CA ALA A 95 1.34 -3.24 -5.56
C ALA A 95 1.29 -1.97 -4.70
N ALA A 96 1.74 -0.83 -5.26
CA ALA A 96 1.66 0.47 -4.60
C ALA A 96 0.20 0.90 -4.38
N TYR A 97 -0.65 0.79 -5.41
CA TYR A 97 -2.08 1.10 -5.33
C TYR A 97 -2.79 0.27 -4.25
N VAL A 98 -2.61 -1.05 -4.25
CA VAL A 98 -3.23 -1.94 -3.26
C VAL A 98 -2.74 -1.60 -1.86
N GLY A 99 -1.45 -1.31 -1.67
CA GLY A 99 -0.91 -0.84 -0.39
C GLY A 99 -1.59 0.44 0.11
N CYS A 100 -1.81 1.42 -0.78
CA CYS A 100 -2.54 2.65 -0.46
C CYS A 100 -3.99 2.38 -0.04
N GLU A 101 -4.71 1.54 -0.79
CA GLU A 101 -6.10 1.20 -0.48
C GLU A 101 -6.24 0.40 0.82
N LEU A 102 -5.30 -0.50 1.10
CA LEU A 102 -5.26 -1.25 2.36
C LEU A 102 -5.04 -0.33 3.56
N MET A 103 -4.09 0.60 3.45
CA MET A 103 -3.85 1.59 4.50
C MET A 103 -5.08 2.48 4.71
N LYS A 104 -5.75 2.89 3.61
CA LYS A 104 -7.00 3.66 3.67
C LYS A 104 -8.11 2.88 4.39
N ALA A 105 -8.27 1.59 4.07
CA ALA A 105 -9.25 0.72 4.73
C ALA A 105 -8.93 0.54 6.22
N GLU A 106 -7.66 0.38 6.60
CA GLU A 106 -7.24 0.28 7.99
C GLU A 106 -7.53 1.55 8.78
N ILE A 107 -7.21 2.73 8.21
CA ILE A 107 -7.50 4.03 8.82
C ILE A 107 -9.01 4.17 9.01
N ALA A 108 -9.80 3.87 7.99
CA ALA A 108 -11.25 3.94 8.06
C ALA A 108 -11.81 3.03 9.16
N MET A 109 -11.34 1.79 9.22
CA MET A 109 -11.71 0.83 10.25
C MET A 109 -11.39 1.35 11.66
N LYS A 110 -10.15 1.80 11.89
CA LYS A 110 -9.68 2.28 13.21
C LYS A 110 -10.35 3.57 13.67
N LYS A 111 -10.76 4.41 12.72
CA LYS A 111 -11.42 5.70 13.00
C LYS A 111 -12.94 5.65 12.87
N ASN A 112 -13.52 4.48 12.59
CA ASN A 112 -14.94 4.31 12.32
C ASN A 112 -15.48 5.26 11.24
N LEU A 113 -14.73 5.39 10.14
CA LEU A 113 -15.09 6.19 8.97
C LEU A 113 -15.67 5.28 7.88
N PRO A 114 -16.56 5.80 7.01
CA PRO A 114 -16.95 5.09 5.80
C PRO A 114 -15.72 4.87 4.91
N TYR A 115 -15.67 3.71 4.26
CA TYR A 115 -14.66 3.36 3.26
C TYR A 115 -15.35 3.00 1.96
N VAL A 116 -14.91 3.65 0.88
CA VAL A 116 -15.22 3.28 -0.49
C VAL A 116 -13.89 3.24 -1.25
N GLN A 117 -13.64 2.15 -1.97
CA GLN A 117 -12.43 2.00 -2.78
C GLN A 117 -12.40 3.09 -3.86
N ASP A 118 -11.22 3.62 -4.17
CA ASP A 118 -11.01 4.75 -5.10
C ASP A 118 -11.58 6.12 -4.68
N ASP A 119 -12.41 6.18 -3.64
CA ASP A 119 -12.91 7.44 -3.06
C ASP A 119 -12.02 7.95 -1.91
N PRO A 120 -11.91 9.27 -1.70
CA PRO A 120 -11.23 9.83 -0.53
C PRO A 120 -11.97 9.47 0.76
N LEU A 121 -11.22 9.38 1.87
CA LEU A 121 -11.84 9.39 3.20
C LEU A 121 -12.45 10.78 3.48
N PRO A 122 -13.55 10.85 4.25
CA PRO A 122 -14.17 12.11 4.63
C PRO A 122 -13.33 12.95 5.60
#